data_AF-W4P8B8-F1
#
_entry.id   AF-W4P8B8-F1
#
_cell.length_a   1.000
_cell.length_b   1.000
_cell.length_c   1.000
_cell.angle_alpha   90.00
_cell.angle_beta   90.00
_cell.angle_gamma   90.00
#
_symmetry.space_group_name_H-M   'P 1'
#
loop_
_entity.id
_entity.type
_entity.pdbx_description
1 polymer ?
#
loop_
_entity_poly.entity_id
_entity_poly.type
_entity_poly.pdbx_seq_one_letter_code
_entity_poly.pdbx_strand_id
1 'polypeptide(L)'
;MKERDKSWNEASVTVDDIWLQRRIELWGEGFSFFDLMRLKKPLDRTEANYPAAAAFNLPAESQIFLWLIPEDEINQNKGLNKEDNNPIATIPKP
;
A
#
# COMPACT_ATOMS: atom_id res chain seq x y z
N MET A 1 -18.18 -18.21 16.68
CA MET A 1 -17.56 -19.54 16.46
C MET A 1 -18.43 -20.53 15.66
N LYS A 2 -19.76 -20.36 15.53
CA LYS A 2 -20.61 -21.27 14.73
C LYS A 2 -20.33 -21.23 13.21
N GLU A 3 -19.85 -20.09 12.70
CA GLU A 3 -19.57 -19.87 11.26
C GLU A 3 -18.11 -20.11 10.86
N ARG A 4 -17.30 -20.76 11.71
CA ARG A 4 -15.92 -21.08 11.32
C ARG A 4 -15.93 -22.29 10.38
N ASP A 5 -15.25 -22.18 9.25
CA ASP A 5 -15.08 -23.32 8.34
C ASP A 5 -14.44 -24.49 9.11
N LYS A 6 -15.18 -25.59 9.21
CA LYS A 6 -14.77 -26.80 9.94
C LYS A 6 -13.68 -27.57 9.22
N SER A 7 -13.43 -27.28 7.94
CA SER A 7 -12.41 -27.92 7.13
C SER A 7 -11.01 -27.31 7.34
N TRP A 8 -10.92 -26.13 7.96
CA TRP A 8 -9.64 -25.48 8.24
C TRP A 8 -8.87 -26.22 9.35
N ASN A 9 -7.82 -26.96 8.97
CA ASN A 9 -7.00 -27.78 9.86
C ASN A 9 -5.49 -27.56 9.66
N GLU A 10 -5.10 -26.42 9.10
CA GLU A 10 -3.71 -26.03 8.88
C GLU A 10 -2.90 -26.12 10.18
N ALA A 11 -1.81 -26.90 10.15
CA ALA A 11 -0.96 -27.14 11.32
C ALA A 11 -0.06 -25.94 11.67
N SER A 12 0.10 -25.00 10.74
CA SER A 12 0.85 -23.76 10.92
C SER A 12 0.32 -22.67 10.01
N VAL A 13 0.32 -21.43 10.48
CA VAL A 13 -0.14 -20.25 9.72
C VAL A 13 1.08 -19.44 9.30
N THR A 14 1.17 -19.06 8.04
CA THR A 14 2.25 -18.21 7.52
C THR A 14 1.93 -16.72 7.68
N VAL A 15 2.94 -15.86 7.54
CA VAL A 15 2.74 -14.40 7.53
C VAL A 15 1.88 -13.96 6.35
N ASP A 16 1.96 -14.65 5.21
CA ASP A 16 1.15 -14.33 4.03
C ASP A 16 -0.32 -14.73 4.24
N ASP A 17 -0.61 -15.80 4.98
CA ASP A 17 -1.99 -16.16 5.36
C ASP A 17 -2.61 -15.10 6.27
N ILE A 18 -1.83 -14.61 7.25
CA ILE A 18 -2.26 -13.52 8.13
C ILE A 18 -2.49 -12.25 7.32
N TRP A 19 -1.59 -11.93 6.38
CA TRP A 19 -1.73 -10.76 5.53
C TRP A 19 -2.97 -10.86 4.63
N LEU A 20 -3.26 -12.03 4.08
CA LEU A 20 -4.49 -12.29 3.32
C LEU A 20 -5.74 -12.03 4.16
N GLN A 21 -5.82 -12.62 5.36
CA GLN A 21 -6.98 -12.43 6.24
C GLN A 21 -7.16 -10.97 6.67
N ARG A 22 -6.05 -10.25 6.95
CA ARG A 22 -6.10 -8.81 7.26
C ARG A 22 -6.68 -7.99 6.10
N ARG A 23 -6.35 -8.32 4.85
CA ARG A 23 -6.88 -7.62 3.67
C ARG A 23 -8.38 -7.88 3.47
N ILE A 24 -8.86 -9.05 3.87
CA ILE A 24 -10.28 -9.43 3.79
C ILE A 24 -11.07 -8.71 4.87
N GLU A 25 -10.63 -8.82 6.13
CA GLU A 25 -11.35 -8.26 7.29
C GLU A 25 -11.35 -6.73 7.27
N LEU A 26 -10.18 -6.11 7.06
CA LEU A 26 -9.99 -4.65 7.18
C LEU A 26 -10.13 -3.93 5.82
N TRP A 27 -10.95 -4.48 4.93
CA TRP A 27 -11.16 -3.91 3.61
C TRP A 27 -11.86 -2.56 3.71
N GLY A 28 -11.32 -1.55 3.02
CA GLY A 28 -11.88 -0.19 3.04
C GLY A 28 -11.49 0.65 4.27
N GLU A 29 -10.78 0.08 5.24
CA GLU A 29 -10.40 0.77 6.48
C GLU A 29 -9.02 1.45 6.44
N GLY A 30 -8.34 1.43 5.29
CA GLY A 30 -7.06 2.14 5.09
C GLY A 30 -5.79 1.38 5.50
N PHE A 31 -5.89 0.11 5.92
CA PHE A 31 -4.72 -0.67 6.33
C PHE A 31 -3.86 -1.21 5.18
N SER A 32 -4.45 -1.43 4.00
CA SER A 32 -3.74 -2.10 2.91
C SER A 32 -2.48 -1.37 2.47
N PHE A 33 -2.49 -0.02 2.47
CA PHE A 33 -1.35 0.78 2.07
C PHE A 33 -0.15 0.61 3.02
N PHE A 34 -0.38 0.74 4.33
CA PHE A 34 0.66 0.56 5.34
C PHE A 34 1.17 -0.88 5.40
N ASP A 35 0.31 -1.87 5.16
CA ASP A 35 0.71 -3.27 5.06
C ASP A 35 1.66 -3.50 3.87
N LEU A 36 1.40 -2.89 2.70
CA LEU A 36 2.31 -2.95 1.55
C LEU A 36 3.70 -2.38 1.88
N MET A 37 3.74 -1.20 2.52
CA MET A 37 4.98 -0.52 2.86
C MET A 37 5.80 -1.30 3.89
N ARG A 38 5.19 -1.71 5.01
CA ARG A 38 5.93 -2.39 6.10
C ARG A 38 6.39 -3.80 5.73
N LEU A 39 5.64 -4.48 4.84
CA LEU A 39 5.97 -5.83 4.37
C LEU A 39 6.81 -5.81 3.08
N LYS A 40 7.13 -4.62 2.55
CA LYS A 40 7.85 -4.43 1.28
C LYS A 40 7.24 -5.26 0.14
N LYS A 41 5.92 -5.21 0.02
CA LYS A 41 5.17 -5.93 -1.03
C LYS A 41 4.90 -5.00 -2.23
N PRO A 42 4.90 -5.52 -3.46
CA PRO A 42 4.52 -4.75 -4.64
C PRO A 42 3.00 -4.49 -4.67
N LEU A 43 2.58 -3.49 -5.45
CA LEU A 43 1.17 -3.24 -5.76
C LEU A 43 0.90 -3.57 -7.23
N ASP A 44 0.20 -4.67 -7.49
CA ASP A 44 -0.24 -5.03 -8.83
C ASP A 44 -1.77 -4.93 -8.95
N ARG A 45 -2.23 -4.19 -9.94
CA ARG A 45 -3.64 -3.98 -10.27
C ARG A 45 -3.97 -4.23 -11.74
N THR A 46 -3.03 -4.76 -12.53
CA THR A 46 -3.17 -4.93 -13.98
C THR A 46 -4.19 -6.00 -14.38
N GLU A 47 -4.26 -7.09 -13.61
CA GLU A 47 -5.16 -8.24 -13.84
C GLU A 47 -6.45 -8.21 -13.00
N ALA A 48 -6.85 -7.01 -12.53
CA ALA A 48 -8.00 -6.85 -11.65
C ALA A 48 -9.03 -5.88 -12.25
N ASN A 49 -10.28 -5.93 -11.75
CA ASN A 49 -11.39 -5.11 -12.24
C ASN A 49 -11.33 -3.65 -11.73
N TYR A 50 -10.17 -3.01 -11.88
CA TYR A 50 -9.99 -1.59 -11.59
C TYR A 50 -10.19 -0.74 -12.86
N PRO A 51 -10.63 0.52 -12.73
CA PRO A 51 -10.60 1.46 -13.84
C PRO A 51 -9.18 1.60 -14.42
N ALA A 52 -9.06 1.85 -15.73
CA ALA A 52 -7.75 1.93 -16.41
C ALA A 52 -6.77 2.93 -15.76
N ALA A 53 -7.27 4.02 -15.18
CA ALA A 53 -6.45 5.00 -14.45
C ALA A 53 -5.85 4.47 -13.13
N ALA A 54 -6.33 3.34 -12.62
CA ALA A 54 -5.91 2.72 -11.37
C ALA A 54 -5.36 1.30 -11.56
N ALA A 55 -5.32 0.80 -12.79
CA ALA A 55 -4.79 -0.50 -13.16
C ALA A 55 -3.33 -0.34 -13.58
N PHE A 56 -2.40 -0.41 -12.61
CA PHE A 56 -0.96 -0.28 -12.84
C PHE A 56 -0.20 -1.22 -11.91
N ASN A 57 1.06 -1.50 -12.26
CA ASN A 57 1.98 -2.30 -11.44
C ASN A 57 3.10 -1.41 -10.88
N LEU A 58 3.27 -1.44 -9.56
CA LEU A 58 4.31 -0.72 -8.84
C LEU A 58 5.19 -1.71 -8.07
N PRO A 59 6.53 -1.61 -8.21
CA PRO A 59 7.44 -2.44 -7.44
C PRO A 59 7.31 -2.13 -5.95
N ALA A 60 7.74 -3.09 -5.12
CA ALA A 60 7.91 -2.85 -3.69
C ALA A 60 8.81 -1.63 -3.47
N GLU A 61 8.50 -0.84 -2.44
CA GLU A 61 9.28 0.36 -2.08
C GLU A 61 9.37 1.42 -3.19
N SER A 62 8.41 1.44 -4.12
CA SER A 62 8.30 2.50 -5.13
C SER A 62 8.18 3.89 -4.49
N GLN A 63 8.88 4.87 -5.06
CA GLN A 63 8.90 6.26 -4.58
C GLN A 63 7.50 6.86 -4.44
N ILE A 64 6.56 6.46 -5.29
CA ILE A 64 5.18 6.97 -5.26
C ILE A 64 4.41 6.61 -3.98
N PHE A 65 4.92 5.67 -3.19
CA PHE A 65 4.36 5.36 -1.87
C PHE A 65 4.72 6.41 -0.80
N LEU A 66 5.60 7.35 -1.08
CA LEU A 66 5.95 8.41 -0.15
C LEU A 66 5.23 9.70 -0.53
N TRP A 67 4.47 10.26 0.42
CA TRP A 67 3.87 11.58 0.24
C TRP A 67 4.94 12.67 0.23
N LEU A 68 4.65 13.73 -0.49
CA LEU A 68 5.40 14.97 -0.42
C LEU A 68 4.99 15.76 0.81
N ILE A 69 5.95 16.44 1.43
CA ILE A 69 5.65 17.49 2.41
C ILE A 69 4.83 18.58 1.70
N PRO A 70 3.73 19.07 2.29
CA PRO A 70 2.90 20.12 1.70
C PRO A 70 3.70 21.38 1.36
N GLU A 71 3.34 22.04 0.26
CA GLU A 71 4.02 23.26 -0.19
C GLU A 71 3.95 24.40 0.84
N ASP A 72 2.84 24.51 1.57
CA ASP A 72 2.69 25.51 2.64
C ASP A 72 3.73 25.33 3.75
N GLU A 73 4.05 24.08 4.13
CA GLU A 73 5.07 23.79 5.14
C GLU A 73 6.45 24.21 4.63
N ILE A 74 6.78 23.90 3.37
CA ILE A 74 8.04 24.31 2.74
C ILE A 74 8.15 25.83 2.65
N ASN A 75 7.05 26.53 2.37
CA ASN A 75 7.04 27.99 2.22
C ASN A 75 7.16 28.74 3.55
N GLN A 76 6.64 28.18 4.65
CA GLN A 76 6.60 28.84 5.96
C GLN A 76 7.75 28.41 6.89
N ASN A 77 8.27 27.20 6.74
CA ASN A 77 9.32 26.66 7.59
C ASN A 77 10.71 26.97 7.02
N LYS A 78 11.40 27.95 7.63
CA LYS A 78 12.76 28.37 7.22
C LYS A 78 13.83 27.27 7.34
N GLY A 79 13.54 26.19 8.06
CA GLY A 79 14.45 25.05 8.21
C GLY A 79 14.35 24.01 7.09
N LEU A 80 13.39 24.18 6.16
CA LEU A 80 13.16 23.27 5.05
C LEU A 80 13.31 24.00 3.72
N ASN A 81 13.86 23.31 2.73
CA ASN A 81 13.88 23.73 1.34
C ASN A 81 13.17 22.67 0.46
N LYS A 82 13.08 22.94 -0.85
CA LYS A 82 12.38 22.03 -1.79
C LYS A 82 13.16 20.73 -2.00
N GLU A 83 14.48 20.78 -1.85
CA GLU A 83 15.41 19.67 -2.02
C GLU A 83 15.37 18.68 -0.85
N ASP A 84 14.88 19.10 0.32
CA ASP A 84 14.67 18.24 1.49
C ASP A 84 13.42 17.35 1.35
N ASN A 85 12.58 17.60 0.35
CA ASN A 85 11.35 16.83 0.13
C ASN A 85 11.63 15.53 -0.63
N ASN A 86 10.70 14.58 -0.53
CA ASN A 86 10.72 13.36 -1.31
C ASN A 86 10.73 13.68 -2.82
N PRO A 87 11.44 12.92 -3.67
CA PRO A 87 11.45 13.18 -5.11
C PRO A 87 10.06 12.97 -5.72
N ILE A 88 9.72 13.82 -6.70
CA ILE A 88 8.44 13.76 -7.40
C ILE A 88 8.38 12.46 -8.21
N ALA A 89 7.43 11.60 -7.85
CA ALA A 89 7.21 10.35 -8.56
C ALA A 89 6.57 10.60 -9.93
N THR A 90 6.91 9.77 -10.91
CA THR A 90 6.25 9.76 -12.21
C THR A 90 4.87 9.13 -12.10
N ILE A 91 3.93 9.60 -12.92
CA ILE A 91 2.58 9.02 -12.98
C ILE A 91 2.70 7.57 -13.47
N PRO A 92 2.18 6.57 -12.73
CA PRO A 92 2.23 5.18 -13.14
C PRO A 92 1.47 4.99 -14.46
N LYS A 93 2.05 4.17 -15.34
CA LYS A 93 1.40 3.75 -16.57
C LYS A 93 0.69 2.41 -16.33
N PRO A 94 -0.41 2.13 -17.04
CA PRO A 94 -1.02 0.82 -17.04
C PRO A 94 -0.06 -0.27 -17.50
#